data_AF-A0A1F2VNA5-F1
#
_entry.id   AF-A0A1F2VNA5-F1
#
_cell.length_a   1.000
_cell.length_b   1.000
_cell.length_c   1.000
_cell.angle_alpha   90.00
_cell.angle_beta   90.00
_cell.angle_gamma   90.00
#
_symmetry.space_group_name_H-M   'P 1'
#
loop_
_entity.id
_entity.type
_entity.pdbx_description
1 polymer ?
#
loop_
_entity_poly.entity_id
_entity_poly.type
_entity_poly.pdbx_seq_one_letter_code
_entity_poly.pdbx_strand_id
1 'polypeptide(L)' 'MIDNGDVKNQAQLARLKGISRARVTQILRLLKLDSLIIQRLEKLVDPLKSKIVDTHGQARGTLKQFKLRLT' A
#
# COMPACT_ATOMS: atom_id res chain seq x y z
N MET A 1 -17.40 -4.79 1.60
CA MET A 1 -17.13 -5.61 2.80
C MET A 1 -17.37 -4.85 4.09
N ILE A 2 -16.51 -3.93 4.52
CA ILE A 2 -16.78 -3.17 5.76
C ILE A 2 -17.93 -2.17 5.52
N ASP A 3 -17.79 -1.34 4.49
CA ASP A 3 -18.76 -0.26 4.22
C ASP A 3 -20.13 -0.80 3.76
N ASN A 4 -20.17 -2.02 3.20
CA ASN A 4 -21.41 -2.70 2.79
C ASN A 4 -22.04 -3.53 3.93
N GLY A 5 -21.42 -3.60 5.11
CA GLY A 5 -21.95 -4.33 6.27
C GLY A 5 -21.65 -5.84 6.32
N ASP A 6 -20.98 -6.41 5.31
CA ASP A 6 -20.61 -7.84 5.26
C ASP A 6 -19.76 -8.28 6.46
N VAL A 7 -18.99 -7.35 7.05
CA VAL A 7 -18.19 -7.56 8.26
C VAL A 7 -18.32 -6.35 9.19
N LYS A 8 -18.38 -6.60 10.51
CA LYS A 8 -18.61 -5.55 11.51
C LYS A 8 -17.44 -4.57 11.65
N ASN A 9 -16.20 -5.04 11.47
CA ASN A 9 -14.99 -4.22 11.63
C ASN A 9 -13.75 -4.87 10.98
N GLN A 10 -12.65 -4.12 10.97
CA GLN A 10 -11.36 -4.56 10.41
C GLN A 10 -10.78 -5.81 11.10
N ALA A 11 -11.04 -6.03 12.39
CA ALA A 11 -10.56 -7.20 13.10
C ALA A 11 -11.28 -8.47 12.64
N GLN A 12 -12.59 -8.39 12.41
CA GLN A 12 -13.35 -9.49 11.82
C GLN A 12 -12.88 -9.77 10.40
N LEU A 13 -12.64 -8.73 9.60
CA LEU A 13 -12.08 -8.89 8.24
C LEU A 13 -10.71 -9.59 8.25
N ALA A 14 -9.84 -9.22 9.20
CA ALA A 14 -8.52 -9.83 9.36
C ALA A 14 -8.62 -11.34 9.67
N ARG A 15 -9.48 -11.72 10.61
CA ARG A 15 -9.75 -13.13 10.96
C ARG A 15 -10.31 -13.90 9.77
N LEU A 16 -11.30 -13.34 9.08
CA LEU A 16 -11.96 -13.96 7.93
C LEU A 16 -10.97 -14.22 6.77
N LYS A 17 -10.02 -13.31 6.56
CA LYS A 17 -9.02 -13.42 5.49
C LYS A 17 -7.71 -14.09 5.91
N GLY A 18 -7.58 -14.51 7.18
CA GLY A 18 -6.36 -15.16 7.68
C GLY A 18 -5.12 -14.27 7.63
N ILE A 19 -5.28 -12.95 7.73
CA ILE A 19 -4.18 -11.97 7.68
C ILE A 19 -4.14 -11.10 8.93
N SER A 20 -3.01 -10.41 9.15
CA SER A 20 -2.87 -9.50 10.28
C SER A 20 -3.78 -8.27 10.13
N ARG A 21 -4.23 -7.72 11.28
CA ARG A 21 -4.98 -6.45 11.30
C ARG A 21 -4.19 -5.30 10.65
N ALA A 22 -2.89 -5.25 10.87
CA ALA A 22 -2.02 -4.26 10.26
C ALA A 22 -2.07 -4.31 8.73
N ARG A 23 -2.08 -5.52 8.15
CA ARG A 23 -2.21 -5.70 6.69
C ARG A 23 -3.55 -5.21 6.18
N VAL A 24 -4.65 -5.51 6.88
CA VAL A 24 -5.98 -4.99 6.54
C VAL A 24 -5.97 -3.46 6.52
N THR A 25 -5.43 -2.81 7.55
CA THR A 25 -5.37 -1.35 7.62
C THR A 25 -4.52 -0.76 6.49
N GLN A 26 -3.37 -1.37 6.15
CA GLN A 26 -2.54 -0.93 5.03
C GLN A 26 -3.32 -0.97 3.71
N ILE A 27 -3.96 -2.10 3.41
CA ILE A 27 -4.72 -2.28 2.16
C ILE A 27 -5.88 -1.28 2.09
N LEU A 28 -6.65 -1.12 3.18
CA LEU A 28 -7.76 -0.16 3.20
C LEU A 28 -7.31 1.28 3.00
N ARG A 29 -6.14 1.65 3.51
CA ARG A 29 -5.57 2.98 3.27
C ARG A 29 -5.13 3.15 1.82
N LEU A 30 -4.58 2.12 1.20
CA LEU A 30 -4.20 2.13 -0.22
C LEU A 30 -5.44 2.27 -1.12
N LEU A 31 -6.53 1.56 -0.81
CA LEU A 31 -7.79 1.68 -1.56
C LEU A 31 -8.44 3.06 -1.43
N LYS A 32 -8.11 3.81 -0.38
CA LYS A 32 -8.56 5.19 -0.15
C LYS A 32 -7.59 6.24 -0.69
N LEU A 33 -6.58 5.85 -1.44
CA LEU A 33 -5.68 6.81 -2.07
C LEU A 33 -6.44 7.67 -3.08
N ASP A 34 -6.04 8.93 -3.17
CA ASP A 34 -6.56 9.86 -4.15
C ASP A 34 -6.26 9.37 -5.57
N SER A 35 -7.24 9.48 -6.45
CA SER A 35 -7.13 9.10 -7.86
C SER A 35 -5.94 9.76 -8.59
N LEU A 36 -5.57 10.99 -8.23
CA LEU A 36 -4.41 11.69 -8.78
C LEU A 36 -3.09 11.00 -8.38
N ILE A 37 -3.02 10.47 -7.15
CA ILE A 37 -1.86 9.70 -6.69
C ILE A 37 -1.77 8.40 -7.48
N ILE A 38 -2.89 7.70 -7.70
CA ILE A 38 -2.94 6.48 -8.50
C ILE A 38 -2.47 6.75 -9.93
N GLN A 39 -2.99 7.78 -10.59
CA GLN A 39 -2.58 8.16 -11.94
C GLN A 39 -1.10 8.53 -12.04
N ARG A 40 -0.54 9.18 -11.01
CA ARG A 40 0.89 9.48 -10.96
C ARG A 40 1.72 8.21 -10.78
N LEU A 41 1.25 7.26 -9.96
CA LEU A 41 1.91 5.96 -9.77
C LEU A 41 1.88 5.11 -11.04
N GLU A 42 0.78 5.11 -11.79
CA GLU A 42 0.68 4.37 -13.07
C GLU A 42 1.65 4.92 -14.15
N LYS A 43 1.92 6.23 -14.13
CA LYS A 43 2.88 6.88 -15.04
C LYS A 43 4.33 6.64 -14.64
N LEU A 44 4.59 6.26 -13.38
CA LEU A 44 5.91 5.82 -12.95
C LEU A 44 6.08 4.38 -13.47
N VAL A 45 6.68 4.24 -14.65
CA VAL A 45 7.06 2.98 -15.30
C VAL A 45 7.42 1.91 -14.27
N ASP A 46 6.78 0.74 -14.41
CA ASP A 46 6.77 -0.36 -13.45
C ASP A 46 8.13 -0.61 -12.77
N PRO A 47 8.33 -0.12 -11.52
CA PRO A 47 9.58 -0.31 -10.79
C PRO A 47 9.80 -1.78 -10.39
N LEU A 48 8.80 -2.66 -10.55
CA LEU A 48 8.92 -4.09 -10.26
C LEU A 48 9.55 -4.89 -11.42
N LYS A 49 9.65 -4.32 -12.64
CA LYS A 49 10.39 -4.96 -13.75
C LYS A 49 11.90 -4.99 -13.50
N SER A 50 12.43 -4.03 -12.76
CA SER A 50 13.78 -4.14 -12.21
C SER A 50 13.70 -4.95 -10.93
N LYS A 51 13.94 -6.26 -11.05
CA LYS A 51 14.15 -7.24 -9.97
C LYS A 51 14.45 -6.58 -8.61
N ILE A 52 13.41 -6.34 -7.80
CA ILE A 52 13.61 -5.86 -6.43
C ILE A 52 14.06 -7.06 -5.61
N VAL A 53 15.37 -7.23 -5.49
CA VAL A 53 15.96 -8.09 -4.46
C VAL A 53 15.82 -7.30 -3.15
N ASP A 54 14.74 -7.55 -2.42
CA ASP A 54 14.60 -7.06 -1.05
C ASP A 54 15.49 -7.91 -0.14
N THR A 55 16.74 -7.51 0.02
CA THR A 55 17.54 -7.87 1.19
C THR A 55 17.44 -6.70 2.15
N HIS A 56 16.54 -6.85 3.14
CA HIS A 56 16.34 -6.03 4.33
C HIS A 56 17.27 -4.80 4.47
N GLY A 57 16.88 -3.65 3.91
CA GLY A 57 17.51 -2.37 4.26
C GLY A 57 17.40 -1.22 3.25
N GLN A 58 17.29 -1.49 1.96
CA GLN A 58 17.51 -0.46 0.92
C GLN A 58 16.26 0.39 0.57
N ALA A 59 15.04 -0.09 0.82
CA ALA A 59 13.81 0.63 0.45
C ALA A 59 13.61 1.98 1.20
N ARG A 60 14.27 2.17 2.35
CA ARG A 60 14.20 3.44 3.11
C ARG A 60 14.98 4.58 2.44
N GLY A 61 16.05 4.27 1.70
CA GLY A 61 16.85 5.28 1.00
C GLY A 61 16.11 5.87 -0.20
N THR A 62 15.47 5.02 -0.99
CA THR A 62 14.79 5.41 -2.23
C THR A 62 13.53 6.26 -1.97
N LEU A 63 12.79 5.95 -0.90
CA LEU A 63 11.61 6.73 -0.49
C LEU A 63 11.99 8.10 0.09
N LYS A 64 13.15 8.24 0.75
CA LYS A 64 13.66 9.55 1.18
C LYS A 64 14.00 10.46 -0.01
N GLN A 65 14.61 9.90 -1.05
CA GLN A 65 14.95 10.67 -2.26
C GLN A 65 13.70 11.14 -3.03
N PHE A 66 12.65 10.33 -3.08
CA PHE A 66 11.37 10.75 -3.67
C PHE A 66 10.70 11.90 -2.91
N LYS A 67 10.83 11.93 -1.57
CA LYS A 67 10.28 13.02 -0.74
C LYS A 67 11.03 14.35 -0.93
N LEU A 68 12.34 14.31 -1.15
CA LEU A 68 13.18 15.49 -1.41
C LEU A 68 12.98 16.12 -2.79
N ARG A 69 12.43 15.37 -3.75
CA ARG A 69 12.23 15.83 -5.14
C ARG A 69 10.86 16.50 -5.38
N LEU A 70 10.01 16.55 -4.36
CA LEU A 70 8.65 17.10 -4.40
C LEU A 70 8.48 18.33 -3.48
N THR A 71 9.58 18.85 -2.94
CA THR A 71 9.71 20.14 -2.24
C THR A 71 10.69 21.00 -3.01
#